data_AF-A0AAJ3A8V6-F1
#
_entry.id   AF-A0AAJ3A8V6-F1
#
_cell.length_a   1.000
_cell.length_b   1.000
_cell.length_c   1.000
_cell.angle_alpha   90.00
_cell.angle_beta   90.00
_cell.angle_gamma   90.00
#
_symmetry.space_group_name_H-M   'P 1'
#
loop_
_entity.id
_entity.type
_entity.pdbx_description
1 polymer ?
#
loop_
_entity_poly.entity_id
_entity_poly.type
_entity_poly.pdbx_seq_one_letter_code
_entity_poly.pdbx_strand_id
1 'polypeptide(L)'
;MIILTAAALGVSAGQTRSAGVIALVAALIGMTFVLAAITSPGPVSILAFVYAVLGYNGGLMLFVLGLYASQRLRRAMRVSN
;
A
#
# COMPACT_ATOMS: atom_id res chain seq x y z
N MET A 1 -8.14 8.12 8.88
CA MET A 1 -7.53 8.45 7.57
C MET A 1 -6.27 7.62 7.26
N ILE A 2 -5.44 7.26 8.26
CA ILE A 2 -4.15 6.56 8.07
C ILE A 2 -4.21 5.31 7.17
N ILE A 3 -5.24 4.48 7.33
CA ILE A 3 -5.37 3.22 6.59
C ILE A 3 -5.61 3.43 5.09
N LEU A 4 -6.48 4.39 4.72
CA LEU A 4 -6.81 4.70 3.33
C LEU A 4 -5.63 5.35 2.62
N THR A 5 -4.93 6.27 3.29
CA THR A 5 -3.72 6.89 2.73
C THR A 5 -2.62 5.86 2.49
N ALA A 6 -2.39 4.96 3.45
CA ALA A 6 -1.41 3.89 3.27
C ALA A 6 -1.80 2.93 2.14
N ALA A 7 -3.09 2.59 2.01
CA ALA A 7 -3.57 1.79 0.89
C ALA A 7 -3.36 2.49 -0.47
N ALA A 8 -3.60 3.79 -0.55
CA ALA A 8 -3.30 4.57 -1.75
C ALA A 8 -1.80 4.54 -2.09
N LEU A 9 -0.92 4.67 -1.09
CA LEU A 9 0.53 4.51 -1.30
C LEU A 9 0.90 3.11 -1.82
N GLY A 10 0.25 2.06 -1.31
CA GLY A 10 0.43 0.68 -1.77
C GLY A 10 0.05 0.52 -3.24
N VAL A 11 -1.12 1.03 -3.64
CA VAL A 11 -1.57 1.01 -5.04
C VAL A 11 -0.59 1.78 -5.94
N SER A 12 -0.24 3.01 -5.57
CA SER A 12 0.67 3.86 -6.34
C SER A 12 2.07 3.26 -6.46
N ALA A 13 2.61 2.66 -5.39
CA ALA A 13 3.88 1.95 -5.44
C ALA A 13 3.79 0.72 -6.36
N GLY A 14 2.70 -0.04 -6.30
CA GLY A 14 2.44 -1.18 -7.18
C GLY A 14 2.42 -0.81 -8.67
N GLN A 15 1.89 0.37 -9.02
CA GLN A 15 1.87 0.88 -10.40
C GLN A 15 3.28 1.05 -10.99
N THR A 16 4.29 1.32 -10.16
CA THR A 16 5.68 1.45 -10.61
C THR A 16 6.31 0.12 -11.04
N ARG A 17 5.68 -1.02 -10.69
CA ARG A 17 6.16 -2.39 -10.98
C ARG A 17 7.59 -2.66 -10.52
N SER A 18 8.07 -1.93 -9.50
CA SER A 18 9.42 -2.08 -8.96
C SER A 18 9.38 -2.53 -7.51
N ALA A 19 9.95 -3.71 -7.24
CA ALA A 19 10.11 -4.21 -5.87
C ALA A 19 10.94 -3.25 -5.00
N GLY A 20 11.91 -2.56 -5.60
CA GLY A 20 12.73 -1.56 -4.90
C GLY A 20 11.92 -0.34 -4.44
N VAL A 21 11.03 0.19 -5.30
CA VAL A 21 10.15 1.31 -4.92
C VAL A 21 9.15 0.86 -3.84
N ILE A 22 8.63 -0.35 -3.97
CA ILE A 22 7.72 -0.94 -2.96
C ILE A 22 8.43 -1.02 -1.60
N ALA A 23 9.62 -1.61 -1.55
CA ALA A 23 10.41 -1.73 -0.33
C ALA A 23 10.80 -0.35 0.25
N LEU A 24 11.18 0.60 -0.61
CA LEU A 24 11.52 1.96 -0.21
C LEU A 24 10.33 2.68 0.44
N VAL A 25 9.14 2.60 -0.14
CA VAL A 25 7.94 3.23 0.43
C VAL A 25 7.58 2.58 1.77
N ALA A 26 7.67 1.26 1.89
CA ALA A 26 7.48 0.57 3.17
C ALA A 26 8.48 1.05 4.24
N ALA A 27 9.76 1.21 3.87
CA ALA A 27 10.79 1.74 4.76
C ALA A 27 10.52 3.19 5.17
N LEU A 28 10.06 4.04 4.23
CA LEU A 28 9.68 5.43 4.51
C LEU A 28 8.49 5.52 5.48
N ILE A 29 7.53 4.61 5.39
CA ILE A 29 6.43 4.53 6.37
C ILE A 29 7.01 4.26 7.77
N GLY A 30 7.88 3.25 7.91
CA GLY A 30 8.54 2.95 9.19
C GLY A 30 9.36 4.14 9.72
N MET A 31 10.20 4.74 8.88
CA MET A 31 11.02 5.90 9.23
C MET A 31 10.18 7.10 9.66
N THR A 32 9.00 7.31 9.07
CA THR A 32 8.08 8.38 9.47
C THR A 32 7.61 8.21 10.92
N PHE A 33 7.29 6.98 11.33
CA PHE A 33 6.89 6.70 12.72
C PHE A 33 8.07 6.77 13.70
N VAL A 34 9.26 6.34 13.29
CA VAL A 34 10.49 6.53 14.08
C VAL A 34 10.77 8.02 14.28
N LEU A 35 10.70 8.82 13.22
CA LEU A 35 10.90 10.27 13.29
C LEU A 35 9.86 10.94 14.17
N ALA A 36 8.59 10.52 14.07
CA ALA A 36 7.54 11.00 14.96
C ALA A 36 7.86 10.65 16.42
N ALA A 37 8.37 9.43 16.70
CA ALA A 37 8.69 9.02 18.07
C ALA A 37 9.83 9.83 18.69
N ILE A 38 10.75 10.36 17.88
CA ILE A 38 11.85 11.22 18.32
C ILE A 38 11.41 12.67 18.50
N THR A 39 10.53 13.16 17.62
CA THR A 39 10.20 14.59 17.52
C THR A 39 8.90 14.99 18.21
N SER A 40 7.99 14.05 18.48
CA SER A 40 6.68 14.38 19.03
C SER A 40 6.72 14.54 20.56
N PRO A 41 6.04 15.57 21.12
CA PRO A 41 5.98 15.79 22.56
C PRO A 41 5.09 14.80 23.32
N GLY A 42 4.42 13.88 22.63
CA GLY A 42 3.51 12.89 23.21
C GLY A 42 3.77 11.48 22.68
N PRO A 43 3.04 10.47 23.18
CA PRO A 43 3.23 9.09 22.75
C PRO A 43 2.79 8.89 21.30
N VAL A 44 3.62 8.19 20.52
CA VAL A 44 3.27 7.78 19.15
C VAL A 44 2.42 6.53 19.16
N SER A 45 1.32 6.55 18.41
CA SER A 45 0.38 5.43 18.36
C SER A 45 0.94 4.25 17.55
N ILE A 46 1.24 3.14 18.26
CA ILE A 46 1.61 1.86 17.65
C ILE A 46 0.47 1.31 16.80
N LEU A 47 -0.78 1.49 17.24
CA LEU A 47 -1.95 1.03 16.49
C LEU A 47 -2.04 1.74 15.12
N ALA A 48 -1.75 3.04 15.07
CA ALA A 48 -1.68 3.77 13.81
C ALA A 48 -0.58 3.25 12.88
N PHE A 49 0.57 2.83 13.43
CA PHE A 49 1.63 2.18 12.66
C PHE A 49 1.16 0.85 12.07
N VAL A 50 0.51 0.00 12.86
CA VAL A 50 -0.06 -1.27 12.39
C VAL A 50 -1.07 -1.04 11.26
N TYR A 51 -1.96 -0.04 11.41
CA TYR A 51 -2.90 0.32 10.35
C TYR A 51 -2.21 0.84 9.09
N ALA A 52 -1.09 1.55 9.21
CA ALA A 52 -0.32 1.99 8.05
C ALA A 52 0.32 0.80 7.32
N VAL A 53 0.90 -0.16 8.05
CA VAL A 53 1.47 -1.37 7.46
C VAL A 53 0.41 -2.22 6.78
N LEU A 54 -0.71 -2.48 7.47
CA LEU A 54 -1.83 -3.25 6.91
C LEU A 54 -2.46 -2.52 5.70
N GLY A 55 -2.64 -1.21 5.79
CA GLY A 55 -3.15 -0.40 4.70
C GLY A 55 -2.25 -0.48 3.47
N TYR A 56 -0.95 -0.27 3.62
CA TYR A 56 0.03 -0.35 2.54
C TYR A 56 0.03 -1.70 1.82
N ASN A 57 0.12 -2.80 2.60
CA ASN A 57 0.08 -4.15 2.05
C ASN A 57 -1.29 -4.47 1.43
N GLY A 58 -2.38 -4.04 2.08
CA GLY A 58 -3.73 -4.15 1.53
C GLY A 58 -3.88 -3.44 0.19
N GLY A 59 -3.29 -2.25 0.05
CA GLY A 59 -3.24 -1.49 -1.20
C GLY A 59 -2.51 -2.23 -2.32
N LEU A 60 -1.35 -2.85 -2.02
CA LEU A 60 -0.63 -3.70 -2.98
C LEU A 60 -1.49 -4.91 -3.42
N MET A 61 -2.14 -5.57 -2.47
CA MET A 61 -3.02 -6.71 -2.77
C MET A 61 -4.22 -6.29 -3.61
N LEU A 62 -4.84 -5.14 -3.30
CA LEU A 62 -5.93 -4.58 -4.11
C LEU A 62 -5.47 -4.24 -5.53
N PHE A 63 -4.26 -3.69 -5.70
CA PHE A 63 -3.70 -3.44 -7.01
C PHE A 63 -3.52 -4.74 -7.81
N VAL A 64 -2.91 -5.78 -7.21
CA VAL A 64 -2.74 -7.09 -7.84
C VAL A 64 -4.08 -7.73 -8.18
N LEU A 65 -5.05 -7.68 -7.26
CA LEU A 65 -6.40 -8.19 -7.48
C LEU A 65 -7.08 -7.46 -8.64
N GLY A 66 -6.92 -6.13 -8.73
CA GLY A 66 -7.42 -5.32 -9.83
C GLY A 66 -6.81 -5.71 -11.18
N LEU A 67 -5.50 -6.01 -11.22
CA LEU A 67 -4.84 -6.53 -12.42
C LEU A 67 -5.41 -7.91 -12.81
N TYR A 68 -5.56 -8.82 -11.83
CA TYR A 68 -6.11 -10.15 -12.06
C TYR A 68 -7.56 -10.08 -12.58
N ALA A 69 -8.43 -9.30 -11.92
CA ALA A 69 -9.81 -9.08 -12.34
C ALA A 69 -9.88 -8.49 -13.76
N SER A 70 -9.03 -7.51 -14.07
CA SER A 70 -8.93 -6.92 -15.40
C SER A 70 -8.52 -7.93 -16.47
N GLN A 71 -7.56 -8.80 -16.19
CA GLN A 71 -7.15 -9.86 -17.11
C GLN A 71 -8.26 -10.90 -17.30
N ARG A 72 -8.94 -11.30 -16.21
CA ARG A 72 -10.04 -12.26 -16.25
C ARG A 72 -11.21 -11.75 -17.09
N LEU A 73 -11.58 -10.48 -16.93
CA LEU A 73 -12.65 -9.84 -17.69
C LEU A 73 -12.31 -9.76 -19.19
N ARG A 74 -11.07 -9.35 -19.53
CA ARG A 74 -10.60 -9.33 -20.93
C ARG A 74 -10.67 -10.70 -21.59
N ARG A 75 -10.32 -11.78 -20.87
CA ARG A 75 -10.43 -13.15 -21.40
C ARG A 75 -11.87 -13.55 -21.63
N ALA A 76 -12.78 -13.25 -20.70
CA ALA A 76 -14.20 -13.57 -20.84
C ALA A 76 -14.83 -12.89 -22.07
N MET A 77 -14.51 -11.61 -22.29
CA MET A 77 -15.04 -10.86 -23.45
C MET A 77 -14.53 -11.38 -24.79
N ARG A 78 -13.29 -11.88 -24.88
CA ARG A 78 -12.73 -12.47 -26.11
C ARG A 78 -13.33 -13.83 -26.48
N VAL A 79 -13.91 -14.56 -25.53
CA VAL A 79 -14.58 -15.86 -25.79
C VAL A 79 -16.01 -15.66 -26.28
N SER A 80 -16.60 -14.48 -26.05
CA SER A 80 -17.98 -14.15 -26.42
C SER A 80 -18.12 -13.52 -27.81
N ASN A 81 -17.02 -13.39 -28.56
CA ASN A 81 -16.93 -12.65 -29.82
C ASN A 81 -16.24 -13.49 -30.89
#